data_AF-A0A7W1R1A8-F1
#
_entry.id   AF-A0A7W1R1A8-F1
#
_cell.length_a   1.000
_cell.length_b   1.000
_cell.length_c   1.000
_cell.angle_alpha   90.00
_cell.angle_beta   90.00
_cell.angle_gamma   90.00
#
_symmetry.space_group_name_H-M   'P 1'
#
loop_
_entity.id
_entity.type
_entity.pdbx_description
1 polymer ?
#
loop_
_entity_poly.entity_id
_entity_poly.type
_entity_poly.pdbx_seq_one_letter_code
_entity_poly.pdbx_strand_id
1 'polypeptide(L)'
;MPPSKRPGELRELLKRYGYAYHVLDDPEVSDAEYDRLFDELLELESSLPAGEIPPDSPSRRVGAPPSEGFKKVTHLTPMGSLDKVTTDEALQKWADDVRKRLDSDEPVAYVLEPKIDGLAVSLLYEHGVYVRGATRGDGLRGEDVTVNLRTIDAIPLSLRGDDPPAAL
;
A
#
# COMPACT_ATOMS: atom_id res chain seq x y z
N MET A 1 15.42 17.72 26.52
CA MET A 1 13.98 18.03 26.47
C MET A 1 13.27 16.80 25.93
N PRO A 2 12.12 16.38 26.48
CA PRO A 2 11.35 15.34 25.81
C PRO A 2 11.00 15.86 24.41
N PRO A 3 11.03 15.02 23.36
CA PRO A 3 10.52 15.43 22.06
C PRO A 3 9.10 15.97 22.26
N SER A 4 8.80 17.09 21.62
CA SER A 4 7.46 17.67 21.60
C SER A 4 6.45 16.53 21.36
N LYS A 5 5.44 16.37 22.23
CA LYS A 5 4.42 15.32 22.04
C LYS A 5 3.58 15.55 20.78
N ARG A 6 3.54 16.81 20.31
CA ARG A 6 2.65 17.28 19.26
C ARG A 6 2.90 16.65 17.88
N PRO A 7 4.13 16.55 17.36
CA PRO A 7 4.40 15.80 16.13
C PRO A 7 3.90 14.35 16.17
N GLY A 8 4.07 13.67 17.31
CA GLY A 8 3.55 12.32 17.50
C GLY A 8 2.03 12.27 17.39
N GLU A 9 1.32 13.16 18.08
CA GLU A 9 -0.14 13.27 18.03
C GLU A 9 -0.66 13.59 16.61
N LEU A 10 -0.02 14.54 15.92
CA LEU A 10 -0.37 14.91 14.55
C LEU A 10 -0.21 13.74 13.58
N ARG A 11 0.89 12.98 13.68
CA ARG A 11 1.10 11.78 12.85
C ARG A 11 -0.05 10.79 13.03
N GLU A 12 -0.44 10.52 14.27
CA GLU A 12 -1.53 9.57 14.56
C GLU A 12 -2.89 10.08 14.08
N LEU A 13 -3.19 11.37 14.26
CA LEU A 13 -4.42 11.98 13.74
C LEU A 13 -4.49 11.93 12.21
N LEU A 14 -3.42 12.32 11.52
CA LEU A 14 -3.37 12.32 10.05
C LEU A 14 -3.45 10.90 9.48
N LYS A 15 -2.78 9.91 10.10
CA LYS A 15 -2.94 8.49 9.75
C LYS A 15 -4.38 8.00 9.98
N ARG A 16 -5.03 8.48 11.04
CA ARG A 16 -6.44 8.17 11.34
C ARG A 16 -7.36 8.71 10.25
N TYR A 17 -7.30 10.01 10.00
CA TYR A 17 -8.15 10.71 9.05
C TYR A 17 -7.92 10.24 7.62
N GLY A 18 -6.67 10.03 7.21
CA GLY A 18 -6.35 9.52 5.88
C GLY A 18 -6.95 8.14 5.62
N TYR A 19 -6.96 7.25 6.62
CA TYR A 19 -7.64 5.95 6.48
C TYR A 19 -9.17 6.08 6.41
N ALA A 20 -9.75 6.91 7.27
CA ALA A 20 -11.19 7.13 7.28
C ALA A 20 -11.65 7.67 5.91
N TYR A 21 -10.88 8.60 5.34
CA TYR A 21 -11.13 9.18 4.01
C TYR A 21 -10.86 8.17 2.87
N HIS A 22 -9.67 7.58 2.78
CA HIS A 22 -9.25 6.82 1.59
C HIS A 22 -9.62 5.32 1.61
N VAL A 23 -9.92 4.76 2.79
CA VAL A 23 -10.20 3.31 2.94
C VAL A 23 -11.63 3.05 3.38
N LEU A 24 -12.14 3.82 4.34
CA LEU A 24 -13.51 3.63 4.84
C LEU A 24 -14.57 4.40 4.03
N ASP A 25 -14.15 5.38 3.23
CA ASP A 25 -15.07 6.33 2.57
C ASP A 25 -16.01 7.04 3.59
N ASP A 26 -15.48 7.33 4.79
CA ASP A 26 -16.19 7.92 5.93
C ASP A 26 -15.31 8.99 6.61
N PRO A 27 -15.15 10.19 5.99
CA PRO A 27 -14.23 11.21 6.48
C PRO A 27 -14.67 11.80 7.82
N GLU A 28 -13.76 11.78 8.81
CA GLU A 28 -14.03 12.31 10.17
C GLU A 28 -13.88 13.84 10.27
N VAL A 29 -13.10 14.44 9.37
CA VAL A 29 -12.81 15.88 9.32
C VAL A 29 -12.89 16.39 7.88
N SER A 30 -13.04 17.70 7.70
CA SER A 30 -12.98 18.30 6.37
C SER A 30 -11.55 18.37 5.83
N ASP A 31 -11.41 18.46 4.51
CA ASP A 31 -10.11 18.62 3.83
C ASP A 31 -9.32 19.82 4.39
N ALA A 32 -9.99 20.95 4.62
CA ALA A 32 -9.35 22.14 5.18
C ALA A 32 -8.84 21.97 6.63
N GLU A 33 -9.43 21.06 7.41
CA GLU A 33 -8.93 20.72 8.74
C GLU A 33 -7.72 19.78 8.63
N TYR A 34 -7.81 18.78 7.75
CA TYR A 34 -6.71 17.86 7.47
C TYR A 34 -5.46 18.62 6.99
N ASP A 35 -5.61 19.51 6.01
CA ASP A 35 -4.53 20.33 5.45
C ASP A 35 -3.86 21.18 6.53
N ARG A 36 -4.65 21.80 7.41
CA ARG A 36 -4.12 22.62 8.52
C ARG A 36 -3.25 21.80 9.47
N LEU A 37 -3.69 20.59 9.83
CA LEU A 37 -2.95 19.69 10.70
C LEU A 37 -1.69 19.14 10.01
N PHE A 38 -1.77 18.93 8.70
CA PHE A 38 -0.63 18.49 7.89
C PHE A 38 0.44 19.59 7.77
N ASP A 39 0.04 20.83 7.52
CA ASP A 39 0.93 22.00 7.50
C ASP A 39 1.61 22.21 8.87
N GLU A 40 0.86 22.06 9.97
CA GLU A 40 1.43 22.11 11.33
C GLU A 40 2.49 21.01 11.53
N LEU A 41 2.22 19.79 11.06
CA LEU A 41 3.20 18.69 11.13
C LEU A 41 4.46 19.02 10.33
N LEU A 42 4.32 19.54 9.11
CA LEU A 42 5.43 19.93 8.25
C LEU A 42 6.29 21.01 8.90
N GLU A 43 5.67 22.05 9.48
CA GLU A 43 6.40 23.12 10.15
C GLU A 43 7.20 22.58 11.33
N LEU A 44 6.58 21.76 12.18
CA LEU A 44 7.25 21.17 13.34
C LEU A 44 8.41 20.26 12.92
N GLU A 45 8.21 19.40 11.92
CA GLU A 45 9.22 18.45 11.46
C GLU A 45 10.35 19.13 10.66
N SER A 46 10.09 20.28 10.03
CA SER A 46 11.14 21.06 9.33
C SER A 46 12.28 21.50 10.25
N SER A 47 11.98 21.64 11.55
CA SER A 47 12.96 22.01 12.58
C SER A 47 13.71 20.82 13.18
N LEU A 48 13.28 19.59 12.88
CA LEU A 48 13.89 18.37 13.40
C LEU A 48 15.00 17.86 12.46
N PRO A 49 16.07 17.26 13.00
CA PRO A 49 17.02 16.51 12.19
C PRO A 49 16.29 15.42 11.40
N ALA A 50 16.69 15.20 10.14
CA ALA A 50 16.03 14.24 9.26
C ALA A 50 15.99 12.80 9.82
N GLY A 51 16.93 12.43 10.71
CA GLY A 51 16.92 11.13 11.39
C GLY A 51 15.91 10.98 12.53
N GLU A 52 15.32 12.08 13.00
CA GLU A 52 14.33 12.09 14.09
C GLU A 52 12.88 12.02 13.58
N ILE A 53 12.68 12.22 12.27
CA ILE A 53 11.37 12.07 11.62
C ILE A 53 11.19 10.59 11.27
N PRO A 54 10.18 9.89 11.83
CA PRO A 54 9.92 8.50 11.51
C PRO A 54 9.73 8.26 9.99
N PRO A 55 10.15 7.11 9.45
CA PRO A 55 10.02 6.79 8.03
C PRO A 55 8.57 6.64 7.55
N ASP A 56 7.64 6.45 8.49
CA ASP A 56 6.20 6.32 8.29
C ASP A 56 5.41 7.61 8.59
N SER A 57 6.10 8.72 8.88
CA SER A 57 5.45 10.02 9.07
C SER A 57 4.74 10.46 7.78
N PRO A 58 3.50 10.99 7.84
CA PRO A 58 2.77 11.49 6.67
C PRO A 58 3.57 12.51 5.82
N SER A 59 4.44 13.29 6.44
CA SER A 59 5.32 14.25 5.75
C SER A 59 6.30 13.60 4.77
N ARG A 60 6.63 12.31 4.96
CA ARG A 60 7.58 11.55 4.12
C ARG A 60 6.99 11.18 2.76
N ARG A 61 5.71 11.47 2.51
CA ARG A 61 5.10 11.30 1.19
C ARG A 61 5.64 12.31 0.18
N VAL A 62 6.03 13.50 0.64
CA VAL A 62 6.46 14.62 -0.21
C VAL A 62 7.99 14.67 -0.29
N GLY A 63 8.55 14.77 -1.50
CA GLY A 63 9.87 15.38 -1.66
C GLY A 63 11.06 14.48 -1.99
N ALA A 64 10.93 13.57 -2.96
CA ALA A 64 12.13 13.13 -3.68
C ALA A 64 12.15 13.77 -5.09
N PRO A 65 13.30 14.31 -5.53
CA PRO A 65 13.46 14.70 -6.93
C PRO A 65 13.20 13.49 -7.84
N PRO A 66 12.80 13.72 -9.11
CA PRO A 66 12.64 12.64 -10.08
C PRO A 66 13.88 11.75 -10.08
N SER A 67 13.68 10.43 -9.97
CA SER A 67 14.80 9.49 -10.02
C SER A 67 15.51 9.57 -11.37
N GLU A 68 16.83 9.45 -11.37
CA GLU A 68 17.66 9.36 -12.59
C GLU A 68 17.38 8.07 -13.39
N GLY A 69 16.64 7.12 -12.81
CA GLY A 69 16.14 5.91 -13.47
C GLY A 69 15.57 4.90 -12.48
N PHE A 70 14.92 3.86 -12.97
CA PHE A 70 14.38 2.80 -12.11
C PHE A 70 15.39 1.67 -11.93
N LYS A 71 15.60 1.25 -10.68
CA LYS A 71 16.44 0.09 -10.36
C LYS A 71 15.62 -1.17 -10.51
N LYS A 72 16.20 -2.22 -11.09
CA LYS A 72 15.56 -3.53 -11.10
C LYS A 72 15.62 -4.16 -9.71
N VAL A 73 14.52 -4.77 -9.29
CA VAL A 73 14.40 -5.45 -8.01
C VAL A 73 13.79 -6.83 -8.20
N THR A 74 14.24 -7.80 -7.43
CA THR A 74 13.64 -9.14 -7.39
C THR A 74 12.51 -9.18 -6.36
N HIS A 75 11.39 -9.75 -6.78
CA HIS A 75 10.24 -9.99 -5.91
C HIS A 75 10.55 -11.10 -4.91
N LEU A 76 10.06 -10.99 -3.68
CA LEU A 76 10.23 -12.04 -2.66
C LEU A 76 9.52 -13.33 -3.07
N THR A 77 8.36 -13.19 -3.70
CA THR A 77 7.56 -14.26 -4.27
C THR A 77 7.21 -13.90 -5.71
N PRO A 78 7.27 -14.85 -6.67
CA PRO A 78 6.84 -14.60 -8.04
C PRO A 78 5.39 -14.07 -8.13
N MET A 79 5.19 -13.00 -8.89
CA MET A 79 3.87 -12.46 -9.19
C MET A 79 3.28 -13.15 -10.43
N GLY A 80 2.27 -14.00 -10.20
CA GLY A 80 1.55 -14.68 -11.27
C GLY A 80 0.75 -13.74 -12.17
N SER A 81 0.29 -14.27 -13.30
CA SER A 81 -0.75 -13.66 -14.13
C SER A 81 -2.02 -14.50 -14.07
N LEU A 82 -3.14 -13.90 -14.49
CA LEU A 82 -4.41 -14.60 -14.61
C LEU A 82 -4.64 -15.02 -16.07
N ASP A 83 -5.10 -16.24 -16.26
CA ASP A 83 -5.60 -16.70 -17.56
C ASP A 83 -6.91 -15.98 -17.89
N LYS A 84 -7.13 -15.73 -19.19
CA LYS A 84 -8.32 -15.05 -19.69
C LYS A 84 -9.37 -16.06 -20.15
N VAL A 85 -10.60 -15.88 -19.70
CA VAL A 85 -11.79 -16.60 -20.19
C VAL A 85 -12.77 -15.58 -20.78
N THR A 86 -13.37 -15.90 -21.93
CA THR A 86 -14.27 -14.99 -22.65
C THR A 86 -15.60 -15.60 -23.08
N THR A 87 -15.86 -16.87 -22.75
CA THR A 87 -17.12 -17.55 -23.06
C THR A 87 -17.62 -18.31 -21.85
N ASP A 88 -18.94 -18.51 -21.80
CA ASP A 88 -19.60 -19.21 -20.69
C ASP A 88 -19.18 -20.68 -20.62
N GLU A 89 -18.97 -21.34 -21.77
CA GLU A 89 -18.54 -22.74 -21.81
C GLU A 89 -17.13 -22.91 -21.24
N ALA A 90 -16.23 -21.98 -21.57
CA ALA A 90 -14.87 -21.99 -21.05
C ALA A 90 -14.84 -21.72 -19.54
N LEU A 91 -15.72 -20.84 -19.06
CA LEU A 91 -15.87 -20.57 -17.63
C LEU A 91 -16.42 -21.78 -16.88
N GLN A 92 -17.45 -22.44 -17.42
CA GLN A 92 -18.03 -23.65 -16.83
C GLN A 92 -16.98 -24.77 -16.76
N LYS A 93 -16.23 -24.98 -17.85
CA LYS A 93 -15.15 -25.96 -17.89
C LYS A 93 -14.10 -25.68 -16.81
N TRP A 94 -13.68 -24.41 -16.65
CA TRP A 94 -12.73 -24.04 -15.60
C TRP A 94 -13.29 -24.35 -14.20
N ALA A 95 -14.57 -24.05 -13.94
CA ALA A 95 -15.20 -24.36 -12.67
C ALA A 95 -15.24 -25.87 -12.39
N ASP A 96 -15.55 -26.69 -13.41
CA ASP A 96 -15.56 -28.15 -13.30
C ASP A 96 -14.14 -28.71 -13.03
N ASP A 97 -13.13 -28.17 -13.71
CA ASP A 97 -11.72 -28.53 -13.48
C ASP A 97 -11.27 -28.20 -12.04
N VAL A 98 -11.72 -27.07 -11.48
CA VAL A 98 -11.44 -26.71 -10.07
C VAL A 98 -12.07 -27.72 -9.12
N ARG A 99 -13.36 -28.04 -9.28
CA ARG A 99 -14.06 -29.04 -8.43
C ARG A 99 -13.36 -30.40 -8.46
N LYS A 100 -12.99 -30.85 -9.67
CA LYS A 100 -12.26 -32.10 -9.86
C LYS A 100 -10.91 -32.12 -9.15
N ARG A 101 -10.18 -31.00 -9.11
CA ARG A 101 -8.88 -30.90 -8.43
C ARG A 101 -8.99 -30.85 -6.91
N LEU A 102 -10.11 -30.35 -6.39
CA LEU A 102 -10.37 -30.30 -4.95
C LEU A 102 -10.86 -31.64 -4.38
N ASP A 103 -11.25 -32.58 -5.24
CA ASP A 103 -11.74 -33.93 -4.86
C ASP A 103 -12.82 -33.87 -3.77
N SER A 104 -13.78 -32.97 -3.96
CA SER A 104 -14.86 -32.69 -3.00
C SER A 104 -16.16 -32.40 -3.73
N ASP A 105 -17.26 -32.91 -3.16
CA ASP A 105 -18.64 -32.66 -3.61
C ASP A 105 -19.22 -31.38 -2.98
N GLU A 106 -18.48 -30.72 -2.08
CA GLU A 106 -18.91 -29.48 -1.46
C GLU A 106 -18.96 -28.33 -2.48
N PRO A 107 -19.95 -27.41 -2.38
CA PRO A 107 -19.98 -26.22 -3.22
C PRO A 107 -18.70 -25.38 -3.06
N VAL A 108 -18.07 -25.05 -4.19
CA VAL A 108 -16.90 -24.16 -4.21
C VAL A 108 -17.36 -22.72 -4.07
N ALA A 109 -16.90 -22.04 -3.02
CA ALA A 109 -17.07 -20.60 -2.89
C ALA A 109 -16.04 -19.87 -3.76
N TYR A 110 -16.50 -18.85 -4.49
CA TYR A 110 -15.65 -17.98 -5.31
C TYR A 110 -15.74 -16.55 -4.80
N VAL A 111 -14.61 -15.86 -4.76
CA VAL A 111 -14.55 -14.41 -4.58
C VAL A 111 -14.49 -13.78 -5.97
N LEU A 112 -15.40 -12.85 -6.23
CA LEU A 112 -15.46 -12.11 -7.49
C LEU A 112 -15.00 -10.68 -7.25
N GLU A 113 -13.93 -10.30 -7.94
CA GLU A 113 -13.36 -8.95 -7.85
C GLU A 113 -13.38 -8.29 -9.25
N PRO A 114 -13.73 -7.00 -9.35
CA PRO A 114 -13.58 -6.26 -10.60
C PRO A 114 -12.13 -6.30 -11.09
N LYS A 115 -11.93 -6.64 -12.37
CA LYS A 115 -10.60 -6.58 -12.98
C LYS A 115 -10.22 -5.11 -13.22
N ILE A 116 -9.43 -4.54 -12.32
CA ILE A 116 -8.90 -3.18 -12.48
C ILE A 116 -7.91 -3.14 -13.66
N ASP A 117 -8.13 -2.21 -14.58
CA ASP A 117 -7.26 -2.01 -15.74
C ASP A 117 -6.19 -0.96 -15.41
N GLY A 118 -5.09 -1.43 -14.82
CA GLY A 118 -3.97 -0.60 -14.39
C GLY A 118 -2.66 -1.39 -14.39
N LEU A 119 -1.68 -0.90 -13.62
CA LEU A 119 -0.41 -1.60 -13.45
C LEU A 119 -0.38 -2.33 -12.11
N ALA A 120 -0.02 -3.61 -12.15
CA ALA A 120 0.22 -4.38 -10.94
C ALA A 120 1.51 -3.91 -10.24
N VAL A 121 1.39 -3.66 -8.93
CA VAL A 121 2.50 -3.28 -8.05
C VAL A 121 2.59 -4.25 -6.88
N SER A 122 3.79 -4.33 -6.30
CA SER A 122 4.08 -5.07 -5.07
C SER A 122 4.57 -4.08 -4.03
N LEU A 123 4.03 -4.17 -2.82
CA LEU A 123 4.40 -3.34 -1.68
C LEU A 123 5.01 -4.25 -0.63
N LEU A 124 6.24 -3.95 -0.21
CA LEU A 124 6.94 -4.62 0.88
C LEU A 124 6.81 -3.76 2.14
N TYR A 125 6.28 -4.39 3.19
CA TYR A 125 6.26 -3.83 4.53
C TYR A 125 7.17 -4.66 5.44
N GLU A 126 8.07 -4.01 6.16
CA GLU A 126 8.90 -4.66 7.19
C GLU A 126 8.48 -4.14 8.55
N HIS A 127 8.13 -5.05 9.46
CA HIS A 127 7.57 -4.69 10.77
C HIS A 127 6.43 -3.66 10.68
N GLY A 128 5.60 -3.80 9.64
CA GLY A 128 4.46 -2.93 9.39
C GLY A 128 4.80 -1.58 8.76
N VAL A 129 6.07 -1.25 8.51
CA VAL A 129 6.48 0.01 7.87
C VAL A 129 6.74 -0.21 6.37
N TYR A 130 6.22 0.68 5.52
CA TYR A 130 6.44 0.62 4.08
C TYR A 130 7.90 0.90 3.73
N VAL A 131 8.59 -0.09 3.16
CA VAL A 131 10.02 0.02 2.83
C VAL A 131 10.29 0.06 1.34
N ARG A 132 9.52 -0.67 0.50
CA ARG A 132 9.79 -0.76 -0.94
C ARG A 132 8.53 -1.03 -1.76
N GLY A 133 8.40 -0.33 -2.87
CA GLY A 133 7.38 -0.54 -3.90
C GLY A 133 8.00 -0.95 -5.23
N ALA A 134 7.43 -1.94 -5.90
CA ALA A 134 7.93 -2.43 -7.18
C ALA A 134 6.82 -2.64 -8.21
N THR A 135 7.10 -2.39 -9.49
CA THR A 135 6.22 -2.82 -10.58
C THR A 135 6.26 -4.34 -10.73
N ARG A 136 5.24 -4.96 -11.35
CA ARG A 136 5.26 -6.40 -11.64
C ARG A 136 6.46 -6.81 -12.51
N GLY A 137 6.75 -6.03 -13.55
CA GLY A 137 7.73 -6.39 -14.58
C GLY A 137 7.41 -7.75 -15.23
N ASP A 138 8.38 -8.66 -15.22
CA ASP A 138 8.22 -10.02 -15.78
C ASP A 138 7.58 -11.03 -14.81
N GLY A 139 7.21 -10.58 -13.60
CA GLY A 139 6.68 -11.43 -12.53
C GLY A 139 7.74 -11.97 -11.58
N LEU A 140 9.02 -11.95 -11.94
CA LEU A 140 10.16 -12.27 -11.05
C LEU A 140 10.95 -11.03 -10.66
N ARG A 141 11.08 -10.08 -11.60
CA ARG A 141 11.78 -8.81 -11.42
C ARG A 141 10.91 -7.66 -11.88
N GLY A 142 10.86 -6.64 -11.04
CA GLY A 142 10.19 -5.38 -11.27
C GLY A 142 11.16 -4.21 -11.29
N GLU A 143 10.60 -3.02 -11.36
CA GLU A 143 11.28 -1.74 -11.19
C GLU A 143 10.92 -1.13 -9.85
N ASP A 144 11.91 -0.66 -9.09
CA ASP A 144 11.71 0.06 -7.84
C ASP A 144 11.04 1.41 -8.12
N VAL A 145 9.79 1.53 -7.71
CA VAL A 145 8.94 2.72 -7.83
C VAL A 145 8.50 3.20 -6.44
N THR A 146 9.31 2.94 -5.42
CA THR A 146 8.98 3.22 -4.01
C THR A 146 8.57 4.67 -3.80
N VAL A 147 9.32 5.61 -4.36
CA VAL A 147 9.05 7.06 -4.26
C VAL A 147 7.70 7.40 -4.88
N ASN A 148 7.39 6.87 -6.08
CA ASN A 148 6.13 7.11 -6.76
C ASN A 148 4.94 6.56 -5.96
N LEU A 149 5.06 5.36 -5.41
CA LEU A 149 3.97 4.76 -4.64
C LEU A 149 3.78 5.41 -3.26
N ARG A 150 4.81 6.04 -2.67
CA ARG A 150 4.66 6.86 -1.45
C ARG A 150 3.71 8.04 -1.64
N THR A 151 3.57 8.56 -2.86
CA THR A 151 2.68 9.69 -3.15
C THR A 151 1.21 9.29 -3.33
N ILE A 152 0.88 7.99 -3.29
CA ILE A 152 -0.50 7.52 -3.38
C ILE A 152 -1.08 7.47 -1.96
N ASP A 153 -2.05 8.33 -1.66
CA ASP A 153 -2.56 8.49 -0.30
C ASP A 153 -3.24 7.23 0.25
N ALA A 154 -3.91 6.48 -0.63
CA ALA A 154 -4.53 5.19 -0.31
C ALA A 154 -3.52 4.10 0.07
N ILE A 155 -2.23 4.25 -0.26
CA ILE A 155 -1.17 3.33 0.17
C ILE A 155 -0.66 3.81 1.54
N PRO A 156 -0.89 3.08 2.64
CA PRO A 156 -0.43 3.51 3.96
C PRO A 156 1.09 3.37 4.09
N LEU A 157 1.74 4.32 4.78
CA LEU A 157 3.17 4.22 5.10
C LEU A 157 3.44 3.29 6.30
N SER A 158 2.41 2.98 7.09
CA SER A 158 2.44 2.00 8.17
C SER A 158 1.12 1.21 8.23
N LEU A 159 1.21 -0.09 8.44
CA LEU A 159 0.06 -0.96 8.66
C LEU A 159 -0.53 -0.73 10.06
N ARG A 160 -1.83 -0.95 10.18
CA ARG A 160 -2.53 -0.93 11.48
C ARG A 160 -2.52 -2.32 12.10
N GLY A 161 -2.18 -2.39 13.38
CA GLY A 161 -2.15 -3.63 14.17
C GLY A 161 -0.96 -3.68 15.11
N ASP A 162 -1.05 -4.52 16.14
CA ASP A 162 -0.06 -4.55 17.23
C ASP A 162 1.10 -5.54 17.01
N ASP A 163 0.95 -6.47 16.05
CA ASP A 163 1.93 -7.54 15.79
C ASP A 163 2.15 -7.73 14.27
N PRO A 164 2.81 -6.76 13.60
CA PRO A 164 3.10 -6.90 12.18
C PRO A 164 4.17 -7.97 11.94
N PRO A 165 4.04 -8.78 10.86
CA PRO A 165 5.06 -9.75 10.50
C PRO A 165 6.40 -9.06 10.20
N ALA A 166 7.50 -9.82 10.27
CA ALA A 166 8.83 -9.32 9.93
C ALA A 166 8.89 -8.77 8.50
N ALA A 167 8.24 -9.44 7.55
CA ALA A 167 8.05 -8.97 6.18
C ALA A 167 6.67 -9.41 5.66
N LEU A 168 5.98 -8.50 4.97
CA LEU A 168 4.76 -8.73 4.21
C LEU A 168 4.95 -8.26 2.77
#